data_AF-A0A2V5QXG3-F1
#
_entry.id   AF-A0A2V5QXG3-F1
#
_cell.length_a   1.000
_cell.length_b   1.000
_cell.length_c   1.000
_cell.angle_alpha   90.00
_cell.angle_beta   90.00
_cell.angle_gamma   90.00
#
_symmetry.space_group_name_H-M   'P 1'
#
loop_
_entity.id
_entity.type
_entity.pdbx_description
1 polymer ?
#
loop_
_entity_poly.entity_id
_entity_poly.type
_entity_poly.pdbx_seq_one_letter_code
_entity_poly.pdbx_strand_id
1 'polypeptide(L)'
;MADRFWILPTGNSVGRSFGPVLASKRYRSTAELRGKRVAVAGTLTTGGVLAQMYCPEARFVKMPYTRIADAILRDECDAGVMIHEEIFHFPKLNLNRVCSFAQVWQEETGLPLLVGLNLVRKKLG
;
A
#
# COMPACT_ATOMS: atom_id res chain seq x y z
N MET A 1 7.92 -19.85 -7.48
CA MET A 1 7.49 -18.72 -8.33
C MET A 1 8.67 -18.13 -9.13
N ALA A 2 9.81 -17.80 -8.50
CA ALA A 2 11.01 -17.29 -9.19
C ALA A 2 11.63 -18.27 -10.22
N ASP A 3 11.42 -19.57 -10.02
CA ASP A 3 11.76 -20.65 -10.94
C ASP A 3 10.95 -20.61 -12.25
N ARG A 4 9.79 -19.93 -12.28
CA ARG A 4 8.83 -19.96 -13.39
C ARG A 4 8.76 -18.69 -14.23
N PHE A 5 9.33 -17.58 -13.74
CA PHE A 5 9.25 -16.26 -14.40
C PHE A 5 10.61 -15.59 -14.47
N TRP A 6 10.87 -14.89 -15.58
CA TRP A 6 11.93 -13.88 -15.67
C TRP A 6 11.36 -12.52 -15.25
N ILE A 7 12.14 -11.75 -14.48
CA ILE A 7 11.85 -10.33 -14.23
C ILE A 7 12.42 -9.54 -15.40
N LEU A 8 11.61 -8.70 -16.04
CA LEU A 8 12.12 -7.85 -17.11
C LEU A 8 13.04 -6.76 -16.52
N PRO A 9 14.15 -6.39 -17.20
CA PRO A 9 15.04 -5.34 -16.71
C PRO A 9 14.43 -3.93 -16.82
N THR A 10 13.33 -3.79 -17.56
CA THR A 10 12.68 -2.51 -17.87
C THR A 10 11.18 -2.55 -17.59
N GLY A 11 10.54 -1.38 -17.51
CA GLY A 11 9.10 -1.23 -17.33
C GLY A 11 8.57 -1.43 -15.91
N ASN A 12 9.42 -1.83 -14.96
CA ASN A 12 9.03 -2.02 -13.56
C ASN A 12 8.72 -0.69 -12.85
N SER A 13 7.80 -0.72 -11.90
CA SER A 13 7.48 0.43 -11.06
C SER A 13 8.32 0.40 -9.79
N VAL A 14 9.32 1.28 -9.72
CA VAL A 14 10.26 1.39 -8.60
C VAL A 14 10.07 2.72 -7.89
N GLY A 15 9.69 2.65 -6.63
CA GLY A 15 9.50 3.78 -5.74
C GLY A 15 10.82 4.22 -5.10
N ARG A 16 11.34 5.38 -5.50
CA ARG A 16 12.38 6.10 -4.75
C ARG A 16 11.68 7.13 -3.86
N SER A 17 11.46 6.76 -2.60
CA SER A 17 10.69 7.56 -1.63
C SER A 17 9.23 7.83 -2.05
N PHE A 18 8.70 7.05 -3.00
CA PHE A 18 7.34 7.15 -3.53
C PHE A 18 6.70 5.75 -3.56
N GLY A 19 5.44 5.63 -3.16
CA GLY A 19 4.76 4.33 -3.13
C GLY A 19 3.45 4.39 -2.35
N PRO A 20 2.83 3.23 -2.07
CA PRO A 20 1.57 3.17 -1.34
C PRO A 20 1.65 3.86 0.03
N VAL A 21 0.59 4.58 0.38
CA VAL A 21 0.53 5.38 1.61
C VAL A 21 -0.65 4.93 2.46
N LEU A 22 -0.43 4.70 3.74
CA LEU A 22 -1.50 4.48 4.70
C LEU A 22 -2.06 5.83 5.16
N ALA A 23 -3.37 6.02 4.98
CA ALA A 23 -4.06 7.24 5.37
C ALA A 23 -5.24 6.95 6.31
N SER A 24 -5.56 7.90 7.17
CA SER A 24 -6.70 7.83 8.10
C SER A 24 -7.30 9.22 8.30
N LYS A 25 -8.55 9.27 8.78
CA LYS A 25 -9.22 10.50 9.22
C LYS A 25 -8.86 10.88 10.66
N ARG A 26 -8.54 9.89 11.52
CA ARG A 26 -8.41 10.07 12.97
C ARG A 26 -7.05 9.64 13.51
N TYR A 27 -6.54 8.51 13.03
CA TYR A 27 -5.37 7.86 13.59
C TYR A 27 -4.08 8.44 13.02
N ARG A 28 -3.02 8.49 13.82
CA ARG A 28 -1.74 9.14 13.44
C ARG A 28 -0.55 8.20 13.37
N SER A 29 -0.65 7.03 14.00
CA SER A 29 0.39 5.99 13.98
C SER A 29 -0.17 4.62 13.60
N THR A 30 0.70 3.71 13.14
CA THR A 30 0.33 2.32 12.85
C THR A 30 -0.09 1.55 14.11
N ALA A 31 0.48 1.88 15.27
CA ALA A 31 0.14 1.29 16.55
C ALA A 31 -1.33 1.51 16.95
N GLU A 32 -1.89 2.69 16.64
CA GLU A 32 -3.30 3.00 16.90
C GLU A 32 -4.28 2.18 16.05
N LEU A 33 -3.81 1.54 14.97
CA LEU A 33 -4.63 0.74 14.07
C LEU A 33 -4.80 -0.72 14.52
N ARG A 34 -4.26 -1.10 15.68
CA ARG A 34 -4.47 -2.42 16.27
C ARG A 34 -5.97 -2.71 16.45
N GLY A 35 -6.44 -3.80 15.85
CA GLY A 35 -7.84 -4.21 15.84
C GLY A 35 -8.79 -3.35 15.00
N LYS A 36 -8.29 -2.32 14.32
CA LYS A 36 -9.08 -1.40 13.48
C LYS A 36 -9.25 -1.92 12.06
N ARG A 37 -10.25 -1.43 11.34
CA ARG A 37 -10.55 -1.81 9.96
C ARG A 37 -9.67 -1.03 9.00
N VAL A 38 -8.78 -1.72 8.28
CA VAL A 38 -7.88 -1.10 7.29
C VAL A 38 -8.28 -1.56 5.90
N ALA A 39 -8.74 -0.62 5.08
CA ALA A 39 -9.15 -0.88 3.70
C ALA A 39 -7.93 -1.05 2.77
N VAL A 40 -7.93 -2.11 1.97
CA VAL A 40 -6.88 -2.41 0.99
C VAL A 40 -7.49 -2.78 -0.36
N ALA A 41 -6.82 -2.40 -1.45
CA ALA A 41 -7.21 -2.78 -2.82
C ALA A 41 -7.16 -4.30 -3.04
N GLY A 42 -6.28 -4.98 -2.30
CA GLY A 42 -6.15 -6.42 -2.25
C GLY A 42 -5.03 -6.81 -1.30
N THR A 43 -5.12 -7.98 -0.65
CA THR A 43 -4.12 -8.42 0.34
C THR A 43 -2.82 -8.92 -0.29
N LEU A 44 -2.83 -9.20 -1.60
CA LEU A 44 -1.66 -9.66 -2.35
C LEU A 44 -1.02 -8.54 -3.18
N THR A 45 -1.58 -7.34 -3.18
CA THR A 45 -0.91 -6.18 -3.79
C THR A 45 0.25 -5.76 -2.90
N THR A 46 1.26 -5.10 -3.46
CA THR A 46 2.39 -4.58 -2.69
C THR A 46 1.92 -3.72 -1.52
N GLY A 47 0.96 -2.81 -1.74
CA GLY A 47 0.36 -1.98 -0.69
C GLY A 47 -0.35 -2.79 0.40
N GLY A 48 -1.07 -3.86 0.04
CA GLY A 48 -1.73 -4.74 1.01
C GLY A 48 -0.76 -5.60 1.81
N VAL A 49 0.33 -6.06 1.21
CA VAL A 49 1.39 -6.79 1.91
C VAL A 49 2.15 -5.85 2.86
N LEU A 50 2.51 -4.64 2.42
CA LEU A 50 3.11 -3.62 3.29
C LEU A 50 2.21 -3.28 4.47
N ALA A 51 0.90 -3.15 4.26
CA ALA A 51 -0.05 -2.94 5.35
C ALA A 51 -0.06 -4.10 6.36
N GLN A 52 0.03 -5.36 5.90
CA GLN A 52 0.15 -6.53 6.80
C GLN A 52 1.47 -6.53 7.59
N MET A 53 2.57 -6.08 6.99
CA MET A 53 3.87 -6.02 7.67
C MET A 53 3.91 -4.90 8.73
N TYR A 54 3.42 -3.72 8.39
CA TYR A 54 3.50 -2.54 9.26
C TYR A 54 2.28 -2.34 10.18
N CYS A 55 1.18 -3.05 9.94
CA CYS A 55 -0.04 -3.03 10.76
C CYS A 55 -0.56 -4.47 11.00
N PRO A 56 0.26 -5.38 11.57
CA PRO A 56 -0.03 -6.82 11.60
C PRO A 56 -1.33 -7.18 12.34
N GLU A 57 -1.76 -6.32 13.26
CA GLU A 57 -2.94 -6.56 14.10
C GLU A 57 -4.20 -5.85 13.60
N ALA A 58 -4.14 -5.21 12.43
CA ALA A 58 -5.29 -4.60 11.80
C ALA A 58 -6.22 -5.64 11.17
N ARG A 59 -7.50 -5.31 11.06
CA ARG A 59 -8.50 -6.10 10.35
C ARG A 59 -8.60 -5.61 8.91
N PHE A 60 -8.03 -6.34 7.97
CA PHE A 60 -8.01 -5.91 6.56
C PHE A 60 -9.36 -6.13 5.86
N VAL A 61 -9.86 -5.08 5.21
CA VAL A 61 -11.10 -5.09 4.43
C VAL A 61 -10.75 -4.86 2.96
N LYS A 62 -11.06 -5.82 2.09
CA LYS A 62 -10.81 -5.70 0.65
C LYS A 62 -11.90 -4.89 -0.03
N MET A 63 -11.52 -3.90 -0.81
CA MET A 63 -12.44 -3.13 -1.67
C MET A 63 -11.70 -2.50 -2.84
N PRO A 64 -12.38 -2.09 -3.93
CA PRO A 64 -11.78 -1.29 -5.00
C PRO A 64 -11.07 -0.05 -4.46
N TYR A 65 -9.88 0.24 -4.98
CA TYR A 65 -9.03 1.33 -4.48
C TYR A 65 -9.73 2.69 -4.52
N THR A 66 -10.53 2.93 -5.55
CA THR A 66 -11.33 4.15 -5.74
C THR A 66 -12.38 4.38 -4.64
N ARG A 67 -12.77 3.35 -3.88
CA ARG A 67 -13.73 3.46 -2.76
C ARG A 67 -13.07 3.66 -1.40
N ILE A 68 -11.75 3.49 -1.30
CA ILE A 68 -11.06 3.44 -0.01
C ILE A 68 -11.18 4.79 0.73
N ALA A 69 -10.91 5.90 0.04
CA ALA A 69 -11.00 7.23 0.66
C ALA A 69 -12.42 7.52 1.17
N ASP A 70 -13.45 7.25 0.36
CA ASP A 70 -14.85 7.43 0.74
C ASP A 70 -15.25 6.55 1.93
N ALA A 71 -14.81 5.30 1.97
CA ALA A 71 -15.08 4.39 3.09
C ALA A 71 -14.48 4.92 4.40
N ILE A 72 -13.30 5.58 4.35
CA ILE A 72 -12.72 6.24 5.52
C ILE A 72 -13.53 7.48 5.91
N LEU A 73 -13.93 8.30 4.94
CA LEU A 73 -14.70 9.51 5.19
C LEU A 73 -16.05 9.23 5.85
N ARG A 74 -16.70 8.13 5.44
CA ARG A 74 -17.98 7.62 5.96
C ARG A 74 -17.84 6.78 7.24
N ASP A 75 -16.64 6.66 7.79
CA ASP A 75 -16.34 5.88 8.99
C ASP A 75 -16.71 4.37 8.84
N GLU A 76 -16.79 3.87 7.59
CA GLU A 76 -16.92 2.44 7.25
C GLU A 76 -15.58 1.69 7.43
N CYS A 77 -14.46 2.41 7.34
CA CYS A 77 -13.13 1.93 7.65
C CYS A 77 -12.37 2.99 8.46
N ASP A 78 -11.41 2.54 9.27
CA ASP A 78 -10.65 3.39 10.17
C ASP A 78 -9.42 4.01 9.48
N ALA A 79 -8.85 3.28 8.53
CA ALA A 79 -7.76 3.71 7.67
C ALA A 79 -7.81 2.95 6.34
N GLY A 80 -6.95 3.32 5.40
CA GLY A 80 -6.81 2.60 4.15
C GLY A 80 -5.55 2.96 3.38
N VAL A 81 -5.19 2.06 2.46
CA VAL A 81 -3.99 2.18 1.64
C VAL A 81 -4.32 2.90 0.35
N MET A 82 -3.78 4.11 0.21
CA MET A 82 -3.84 4.93 -1.01
C MET A 82 -2.75 4.47 -1.98
N ILE A 83 -3.12 4.32 -3.25
CA ILE A 83 -2.25 3.97 -4.37
C ILE A 83 -2.47 4.97 -5.51
N HIS A 84 -1.78 4.80 -6.64
CA HIS A 84 -1.97 5.62 -7.86
C HIS A 84 -2.12 7.14 -7.60
N GLU A 85 -3.13 7.77 -8.18
CA GLU A 85 -3.43 9.19 -8.02
C GLU A 85 -3.95 9.56 -6.63
N GLU A 86 -4.54 8.61 -5.88
CA GLU A 86 -5.10 8.86 -4.56
C GLU A 86 -4.05 9.33 -3.55
N ILE A 87 -2.78 8.94 -3.75
CA ILE A 87 -1.63 9.37 -2.94
C ILE A 87 -1.52 10.92 -2.91
N PHE A 88 -1.91 11.60 -3.98
CA PHE A 88 -1.84 13.06 -4.07
C PHE A 88 -3.16 13.74 -3.65
N HIS A 89 -4.27 13.00 -3.65
CA HIS A 89 -5.60 13.55 -3.43
C HIS A 89 -6.09 13.41 -1.99
N PHE A 90 -5.70 12.35 -1.28
CA PHE A 90 -6.19 12.11 0.09
C PHE A 90 -5.98 13.31 1.06
N PRO A 91 -4.90 14.11 0.98
CA PRO A 91 -4.73 15.25 1.89
C PRO A 91 -5.80 16.33 1.68
N LYS A 92 -6.32 16.46 0.46
CA LYS A 92 -7.41 17.40 0.12
C LYS A 92 -8.76 16.95 0.68
N LEU A 93 -8.87 15.67 1.04
CA LEU A 93 -10.07 15.07 1.63
C LEU A 93 -10.05 15.13 3.18
N ASN A 94 -9.19 15.94 3.78
CA ASN A 94 -8.97 15.98 5.24
C ASN A 94 -8.52 14.65 5.85
N LEU A 95 -7.91 13.77 5.04
CA LEU A 95 -7.26 12.56 5.52
C LEU A 95 -5.79 12.87 5.82
N ASN A 96 -5.30 12.40 6.95
CA ASN A 96 -3.88 12.50 7.29
C ASN A 96 -3.11 11.26 6.85
N ARG A 97 -1.83 11.46 6.56
CA ARG A 97 -0.88 10.36 6.37
C ARG A 97 -0.57 9.73 7.72
N VAL A 98 -0.71 8.40 7.80
CA VAL A 98 -0.29 7.58 8.95
C VAL A 98 1.11 7.04 8.73
N CYS A 99 1.36 6.47 7.54
CA CYS A 99 2.63 5.85 7.20
C CYS A 99 2.90 5.96 5.69
N SER A 100 4.10 6.39 5.32
CA SER A 100 4.62 6.26 3.95
C SER A 100 5.41 4.97 3.87
N PHE A 101 4.85 3.92 3.26
CA PHE A 101 5.52 2.62 3.25
C PHE A 101 6.83 2.65 2.47
N ALA A 102 6.93 3.47 1.42
CA ALA A 102 8.18 3.63 0.68
C ALA A 102 9.28 4.28 1.52
N GLN A 103 8.91 5.21 2.40
CA GLN A 103 9.87 5.88 3.28
C GLN A 103 10.35 4.92 4.38
N VAL A 104 9.42 4.27 5.09
CA VAL A 104 9.78 3.33 6.16
C VAL A 104 10.61 2.17 5.61
N TRP A 105 10.24 1.62 4.45
CA TRP A 105 11.03 0.59 3.78
C TRP A 105 12.45 1.05 3.48
N GLN A 106 12.61 2.25 2.92
CA GLN A 106 13.93 2.79 2.58
C GLN A 106 14.77 3.06 3.84
N GLU A 107 14.17 3.53 4.92
CA GLU A 107 14.83 3.74 6.21
C GLU A 107 15.30 2.40 6.82
N GLU A 108 14.50 1.34 6.71
CA GLU A 108 14.82 0.02 7.28
C GLU A 108 15.82 -0.77 6.45
N THR A 109 15.73 -0.73 5.12
CA THR A 109 16.51 -1.61 4.24
C THR A 109 17.60 -0.89 3.44
N GLY A 110 17.57 0.44 3.35
CA GLY A 110 18.44 1.22 2.47
C GLY A 110 18.17 1.01 0.98
N LEU A 111 17.07 0.34 0.60
CA LEU A 111 16.75 -0.02 -0.79
C LEU A 111 15.49 0.73 -1.28
N PRO A 112 15.35 0.96 -2.60
CA PRO A 112 14.08 1.46 -3.14
C PRO A 112 12.96 0.42 -2.97
N LEU A 113 11.73 0.89 -2.84
CA LEU A 113 10.56 0.01 -2.76
C LEU A 113 10.13 -0.42 -4.17
N LEU A 114 10.09 -1.73 -4.42
CA LEU A 114 9.53 -2.27 -5.66
C LEU A 114 8.01 -2.34 -5.55
N VAL A 115 7.29 -1.55 -6.35
CA VAL A 115 5.82 -1.45 -6.26
C VAL A 115 5.14 -2.40 -7.24
N GLY A 116 5.71 -2.57 -8.43
CA GLY A 116 5.20 -3.44 -9.48
C GLY A 116 6.30 -4.01 -10.35
N LEU A 117 6.15 -5.26 -10.76
CA LEU A 117 7.11 -5.98 -11.61
C LEU A 117 6.43 -6.48 -12.88
N ASN A 118 7.13 -6.37 -14.00
CA ASN A 118 6.76 -7.05 -15.23
C ASN A 118 7.50 -8.38 -15.31
N LEU A 119 6.72 -9.44 -15.50
CA LEU A 119 7.20 -10.81 -15.51
C LEU A 119 6.84 -11.47 -16.83
N VAL A 120 7.79 -12.22 -17.40
CA VAL A 120 7.52 -13.12 -18.53
C VAL A 120 7.70 -14.57 -18.07
N ARG A 121 6.79 -15.46 -18.49
CA ARG A 121 6.90 -16.89 -18.16
C ARG A 121 8.12 -17.46 -18.88
N LYS A 122 9.04 -18.10 -18.15
CA LYS A 122 10.26 -18.69 -18.74
C LYS A 122 9.97 -19.68 -19.87
N LYS A 123 8.84 -20.38 -19.80
CA LYS A 123 8.42 -21.33 -20.84
C LYS A 123 8.08 -20.70 -22.20
N LEU A 124 8.06 -19.36 -22.31
CA LEU A 124 7.82 -18.65 -23.56
C LEU A 124 9.11 -18.38 -24.35
N GLY A 125 10.28 -18.68 -23.78
CA GLY A 125 11.61 -18.42 -24.34
C GLY A 125 12.65 -18.27 -23.24
#